data_AF-A0A6P5AAA6-F1
#
_entry.id   AF-A0A6P5AAA6-F1
#
_cell.length_a   1.000
_cell.length_b   1.000
_cell.length_c   1.000
_cell.angle_alpha   90.00
_cell.angle_beta   90.00
_cell.angle_gamma   90.00
#
_symmetry.space_group_name_H-M   'P 1'
#
loop_
_entity.id
_entity.type
_entity.pdbx_description
1 polymer ?
#
loop_
_entity_poly.entity_id
_entity_poly.type
_entity_poly.pdbx_seq_one_letter_code
_entity_poly.pdbx_strand_id
1 'polypeptide(L)'
;MSEVRSVDRPPDGGWGWVVVASTFFVHVLVIGNMQSFGVFFAEFREVFQEGAGITSFISSILGGMLLMCSVFAGALSNLTSCRTVIIAGGVISAVGLVVSFFAQTMIHLFFSLGALTGFGFSLMHSPSLAMIGRYFDKRHATANGIAVCGTGIGIFAFPPLYQFLIDEFGWRGALLIVAGIPLNGCVCGALMRPIKLKEDRKDEKVDIEPQGSTDQEQKKRLLHFCEKVMEAFDVTLLKHRPFLVYCVSLFGTSLGNSMIFVHLVAHAQHIGVEKTPAAFLLSILGISEAVSRPLHGWLSDRVHISKLYYNMIGNTGLAILNFAIPFGRTYTGLVVCMVLYGFLSGPFNALIAVMVKMYSSVSRISSGLGWALVFEGPAYLLGPPIAGWLYDATGNYDMSFYAAGIFIFLSAVVLLLNPCSTTRGSSSLSSNTSETNQNGIKIVAFRNLGRETGRIDLSGQINLGF
;
A
#
# COMPACT_ATOMS: atom_id res chain seq x y z
N MET A 1 13.62 2.09 28.39
CA MET A 1 14.27 2.46 27.12
C MET A 1 14.77 1.16 26.48
N SER A 2 14.07 0.59 25.50
CA SER A 2 14.52 -0.64 24.85
C SER A 2 15.65 -0.31 23.88
N GLU A 3 16.85 -0.87 24.08
CA GLU A 3 18.00 -0.66 23.21
C GLU A 3 17.66 -0.90 21.73
N VAL A 4 17.94 0.09 20.89
CA VAL A 4 17.73 -0.01 19.44
C VAL A 4 18.83 -0.91 18.88
N ARG A 5 18.45 -2.12 18.43
CA ARG A 5 19.40 -3.11 17.92
C ARG A 5 19.95 -2.66 16.57
N SER A 6 21.27 -2.57 16.47
CA SER A 6 21.95 -2.32 15.20
C SER A 6 22.24 -3.64 14.47
N VAL A 7 21.89 -3.71 13.19
CA VAL A 7 22.08 -4.90 12.34
C VAL A 7 22.63 -4.48 10.99
N ASP A 8 23.50 -5.29 10.39
CA ASP A 8 24.15 -4.93 9.13
C ASP A 8 23.29 -5.18 7.88
N ARG A 9 22.37 -6.14 7.95
CA ARG A 9 21.44 -6.52 6.88
C ARG A 9 20.07 -6.91 7.47
N PRO A 10 18.98 -6.88 6.69
CA PRO A 10 17.68 -7.38 7.12
C PRO A 10 17.80 -8.83 7.62
N PRO A 11 17.26 -9.17 8.80
CA PRO A 11 17.43 -10.48 9.42
C PRO A 11 16.69 -11.62 8.71
N ASP A 12 15.69 -11.33 7.86
CA ASP A 12 14.90 -12.33 7.11
C ASP A 12 14.28 -13.44 8.00
N GLY A 13 13.98 -13.13 9.27
CA GLY A 13 13.43 -14.09 10.23
C GLY A 13 13.40 -13.58 11.68
N GLY A 14 13.26 -14.53 12.63
CA GLY A 14 13.21 -14.24 14.07
C GLY A 14 12.05 -13.32 14.45
N TRP A 15 12.35 -12.20 15.12
CA TRP A 15 11.35 -11.19 15.50
C TRP A 15 10.64 -10.56 14.30
N GLY A 16 11.19 -10.69 13.08
CA GLY A 16 10.50 -10.28 11.85
C GLY A 16 9.13 -10.94 11.69
N TRP A 17 8.95 -12.19 12.11
CA TRP A 17 7.64 -12.86 12.05
C TRP A 17 6.64 -12.32 13.08
N VAL A 18 7.13 -11.84 14.23
CA VAL A 18 6.29 -11.13 15.21
C VAL A 18 5.83 -9.79 14.64
N VAL A 19 6.72 -9.09 13.94
CA VAL A 19 6.37 -7.85 13.22
C VAL A 19 5.32 -8.14 12.13
N VAL A 20 5.48 -9.22 11.35
CA VAL A 20 4.49 -9.63 10.33
C VAL A 20 3.13 -9.94 10.96
N ALA A 21 3.10 -10.71 12.06
CA ALA A 21 1.86 -11.00 12.78
C ALA A 21 1.21 -9.72 13.35
N SER A 22 2.02 -8.80 13.87
CA SER A 22 1.51 -7.52 14.34
C SER A 22 0.96 -6.66 13.20
N THR A 23 1.65 -6.59 12.06
CA THR A 23 1.16 -5.85 10.88
C THR A 23 -0.10 -6.49 10.30
N PHE A 24 -0.23 -7.82 10.38
CA PHE A 24 -1.45 -8.53 10.04
C PHE A 24 -2.65 -8.04 10.87
N PHE A 25 -2.51 -7.98 12.19
CA PHE A 25 -3.58 -7.44 13.03
C PHE A 25 -3.82 -5.96 12.76
N VAL A 26 -2.79 -5.15 12.51
CA VAL A 26 -2.99 -3.75 12.07
C VAL A 26 -3.84 -3.67 10.79
N HIS A 27 -3.64 -4.57 9.81
CA HIS A 27 -4.45 -4.61 8.60
C HIS A 27 -5.90 -5.03 8.85
N VAL A 28 -6.14 -5.95 9.78
CA VAL A 28 -7.49 -6.29 10.26
C VAL A 28 -8.12 -5.02 10.85
N LEU A 29 -7.46 -4.40 11.85
CA LEU A 29 -7.97 -3.27 12.63
C LEU A 29 -8.18 -1.97 11.82
N VAL A 30 -7.44 -1.80 10.73
CA VAL A 30 -7.47 -0.59 9.90
C VAL A 30 -8.28 -0.80 8.63
N ILE A 31 -7.78 -1.58 7.66
CA ILE A 31 -8.44 -1.69 6.35
C ILE A 31 -9.73 -2.52 6.46
N GLY A 32 -9.70 -3.61 7.22
CA GLY A 32 -10.90 -4.41 7.48
C GLY A 32 -11.99 -3.57 8.16
N ASN A 33 -11.61 -2.77 9.14
CA ASN A 33 -12.51 -1.83 9.81
C ASN A 33 -13.05 -0.76 8.86
N MET A 34 -12.17 -0.09 8.11
CA MET A 34 -12.53 0.93 7.11
C MET A 34 -13.58 0.44 6.12
N GLN A 35 -13.38 -0.74 5.52
CA GLN A 35 -14.33 -1.26 4.53
C GLN A 35 -15.65 -1.72 5.16
N SER A 36 -15.64 -2.09 6.45
CA SER A 36 -16.84 -2.52 7.17
C SER A 36 -17.73 -1.37 7.62
N PHE A 37 -17.23 -0.12 7.63
CA PHE A 37 -18.07 1.06 7.90
C PHE A 37 -19.18 1.27 6.86
N GLY A 38 -19.12 0.60 5.71
CA GLY A 38 -20.22 0.56 4.75
C GLY A 38 -21.54 0.07 5.35
N VAL A 39 -21.54 -0.73 6.42
CA VAL A 39 -22.76 -1.19 7.11
C VAL A 39 -23.53 -0.03 7.75
N PHE A 40 -22.83 0.99 8.26
CA PHE A 40 -23.47 2.17 8.88
C PHE A 40 -24.13 3.10 7.85
N PHE A 41 -23.89 2.88 6.55
CA PHE A 41 -24.40 3.75 5.50
C PHE A 41 -25.94 3.85 5.50
N ALA A 42 -26.63 2.72 5.62
CA ALA A 42 -28.09 2.67 5.60
C ALA A 42 -28.68 3.45 6.80
N GLU A 43 -28.13 3.21 7.99
CA GLU A 43 -28.53 3.89 9.23
C GLU A 43 -28.31 5.40 9.17
N PHE A 44 -27.13 5.85 8.69
CA PHE A 44 -26.86 7.29 8.57
C PHE A 44 -27.80 7.95 7.58
N ARG A 45 -28.14 7.27 6.50
CA ARG A 45 -29.12 7.79 5.54
C ARG A 45 -30.50 7.94 6.17
N GLU A 46 -30.94 6.97 6.96
CA GLU A 46 -32.24 7.01 7.62
C GLU A 46 -32.29 8.08 8.73
N VAL A 47 -31.24 8.21 9.53
CA VAL A 47 -31.20 9.14 10.65
C VAL A 47 -31.04 10.59 10.19
N PHE A 48 -30.15 10.85 9.23
CA PHE A 48 -29.85 12.22 8.78
C PHE A 48 -30.70 12.65 7.57
N GLN A 49 -31.42 11.73 6.93
CA GLN A 49 -32.29 11.99 5.77
C GLN A 49 -31.56 12.68 4.60
N GLU A 50 -30.27 12.39 4.45
CA GLU A 50 -29.40 12.94 3.41
C GLU A 50 -29.30 12.03 2.17
N GLY A 51 -28.83 12.60 1.06
CA GLY A 51 -28.61 11.87 -0.18
C GLY A 51 -27.55 10.76 -0.06
N ALA A 52 -27.63 9.75 -0.93
CA ALA A 52 -26.68 8.63 -0.98
C ALA A 52 -25.24 9.11 -1.26
N GLY A 53 -25.07 10.10 -2.13
CA GLY A 53 -23.76 10.70 -2.41
C GLY A 53 -23.15 11.38 -1.18
N ILE A 54 -23.94 12.20 -0.45
CA ILE A 54 -23.48 12.89 0.77
C ILE A 54 -23.12 11.86 1.85
N THR A 55 -23.89 10.79 1.99
CA THR A 55 -23.63 9.74 3.00
C THR A 55 -22.38 8.94 2.65
N SER A 56 -22.09 8.68 1.36
CA SER A 56 -20.93 7.91 0.94
C SER A 56 -19.61 8.67 1.13
N PHE A 57 -19.65 10.01 1.18
CA PHE A 57 -18.49 10.84 1.48
C PHE A 57 -17.84 10.49 2.82
N ILE A 58 -18.57 9.97 3.82
CA ILE A 58 -17.95 9.53 5.08
C ILE A 58 -16.88 8.46 4.80
N SER A 59 -17.25 7.42 4.06
CA SER A 59 -16.36 6.29 3.74
C SER A 59 -15.25 6.72 2.77
N SER A 60 -15.56 7.59 1.80
CA SER A 60 -14.57 8.12 0.87
C SER A 60 -13.54 9.03 1.56
N ILE A 61 -13.97 9.87 2.52
CA ILE A 61 -13.06 10.70 3.32
C ILE A 61 -12.22 9.80 4.22
N LEU A 62 -12.80 8.80 4.87
CA LEU A 62 -12.07 7.86 5.73
C LEU A 62 -10.95 7.14 4.96
N GLY A 63 -11.27 6.56 3.79
CA GLY A 63 -10.29 5.88 2.93
C GLY A 63 -9.30 6.83 2.28
N GLY A 64 -9.75 8.00 1.83
CA GLY A 64 -8.89 9.05 1.29
C GLY A 64 -7.87 9.51 2.34
N MET A 65 -8.30 9.78 3.56
CA MET A 65 -7.43 10.24 4.66
C MET A 65 -6.45 9.16 5.13
N LEU A 66 -6.86 7.89 5.19
CA LEU A 66 -5.97 6.76 5.45
C LEU A 66 -4.75 6.78 4.52
N LEU A 67 -4.98 7.04 3.23
CA LEU A 67 -3.97 6.94 2.18
C LEU A 67 -3.21 8.26 1.95
N MET A 68 -3.91 9.40 1.94
CA MET A 68 -3.32 10.73 1.73
C MET A 68 -2.45 11.20 2.90
N CYS A 69 -2.76 10.78 4.14
CA CYS A 69 -1.94 11.14 5.29
C CYS A 69 -0.70 10.24 5.49
N SER A 70 -0.48 9.28 4.60
CA SER A 70 0.56 8.25 4.74
C SER A 70 1.99 8.81 4.68
N VAL A 71 2.22 9.91 3.95
CA VAL A 71 3.51 10.63 3.95
C VAL A 71 3.78 11.22 5.33
N PHE A 72 2.78 11.83 5.97
CA PHE A 72 2.93 12.36 7.33
C PHE A 72 3.20 11.24 8.33
N ALA A 73 2.50 10.11 8.20
CA ALA A 73 2.72 8.92 9.01
C ALA A 73 4.15 8.37 8.84
N GLY A 74 4.63 8.25 7.61
CA GLY A 74 5.98 7.79 7.29
C GLY A 74 7.05 8.76 7.81
N ALA A 75 6.84 10.07 7.64
CA ALA A 75 7.76 11.10 8.11
C ALA A 75 7.84 11.12 9.65
N LEU A 76 6.71 11.10 10.35
CA LEU A 76 6.67 11.06 11.81
C LEU A 76 7.32 9.79 12.36
N SER A 77 7.18 8.67 11.64
CA SER A 77 7.81 7.40 11.97
C SER A 77 9.33 7.44 11.84
N ASN A 78 9.85 8.17 10.85
CA ASN A 78 11.29 8.40 10.69
C ASN A 78 11.85 9.34 11.77
N LEU A 79 11.09 10.36 12.17
CA LEU A 79 11.51 11.35 13.18
C LEU A 79 11.46 10.81 14.62
N THR A 80 10.53 9.91 14.91
CA THR A 80 10.30 9.38 16.26
C THR A 80 10.62 7.89 16.34
N SER A 81 9.61 7.03 16.15
CA SER A 81 9.72 5.59 16.06
C SER A 81 8.41 5.03 15.52
N CYS A 82 8.46 4.01 14.66
CA CYS A 82 7.29 3.31 14.15
C CYS A 82 6.34 2.86 15.29
N ARG A 83 6.91 2.41 16.42
CA ARG A 83 6.16 1.99 17.62
C ARG A 83 5.26 3.10 18.16
N THR A 84 5.83 4.28 18.39
CA THR A 84 5.10 5.41 18.97
C THR A 84 4.00 5.90 18.04
N VAL A 85 4.29 5.95 16.74
CA VAL A 85 3.32 6.42 15.74
C VAL A 85 2.12 5.48 15.62
N ILE A 86 2.34 4.15 15.63
CA ILE A 86 1.25 3.18 15.59
C ILE A 86 0.38 3.25 16.87
N ILE A 87 1.00 3.39 18.05
CA ILE A 87 0.27 3.54 19.32
C ILE A 87 -0.57 4.83 19.30
N ALA A 88 0.03 5.95 18.87
CA ALA A 88 -0.68 7.23 18.75
C ALA A 88 -1.84 7.14 17.75
N GLY A 89 -1.64 6.49 16.60
CA GLY A 89 -2.69 6.25 15.61
C GLY A 89 -3.88 5.45 16.15
N GLY A 90 -3.63 4.41 16.95
CA GLY A 90 -4.68 3.63 17.60
C GLY A 90 -5.52 4.46 18.58
N VAL A 91 -4.87 5.32 19.36
CA VAL A 91 -5.57 6.24 20.29
C VAL A 91 -6.35 7.30 19.52
N ILE A 92 -5.73 7.94 18.51
CA ILE A 92 -6.37 9.00 17.72
C ILE A 92 -7.60 8.47 16.98
N SER A 93 -7.51 7.28 16.39
CA SER A 93 -8.65 6.64 15.71
C SER A 93 -9.77 6.27 16.68
N ALA A 94 -9.45 5.74 17.87
CA ALA A 94 -10.45 5.49 18.91
C ALA A 94 -11.13 6.79 19.37
N VAL A 95 -10.37 7.88 19.56
CA VAL A 95 -10.93 9.20 19.90
C VAL A 95 -11.85 9.70 18.78
N GLY A 96 -11.45 9.54 17.52
CA GLY A 96 -12.30 9.89 16.37
C GLY A 96 -13.68 9.21 16.43
N LEU A 97 -13.69 7.90 16.70
CA LEU A 97 -14.93 7.12 16.83
C LEU A 97 -15.75 7.47 18.07
N VAL A 98 -15.11 7.74 19.21
CA VAL A 98 -15.80 8.21 20.43
C VAL A 98 -16.43 9.58 20.20
N VAL A 99 -15.73 10.49 19.51
CA VAL A 99 -16.27 11.82 19.17
C VAL A 99 -17.50 11.70 18.26
N SER A 100 -17.52 10.72 17.35
CA SER A 100 -18.68 10.45 16.49
C SER A 100 -19.96 10.08 17.25
N PHE A 101 -19.87 9.60 18.49
CA PHE A 101 -21.04 9.39 19.36
C PHE A 101 -21.87 10.66 19.54
N PHE A 102 -21.20 11.81 19.65
CA PHE A 102 -21.83 13.12 19.85
C PHE A 102 -22.28 13.78 18.53
N ALA A 103 -22.25 13.06 17.42
CA ALA A 103 -22.65 13.61 16.13
C ALA A 103 -24.16 13.89 16.07
N GLN A 104 -24.48 15.14 15.69
CA GLN A 104 -25.83 15.64 15.44
C GLN A 104 -26.06 16.03 13.98
N THR A 105 -24.98 16.11 13.18
CA THR A 105 -25.02 16.47 11.77
C THR A 105 -24.05 15.61 10.97
N MET A 106 -24.30 15.45 9.67
CA MET A 106 -23.44 14.68 8.78
C MET A 106 -22.03 15.28 8.68
N ILE A 107 -21.92 16.61 8.73
CA ILE A 107 -20.64 17.33 8.73
C ILE A 107 -19.78 16.92 9.94
N HIS A 108 -20.39 16.73 11.11
CA HIS A 108 -19.65 16.26 12.28
C HIS A 108 -19.08 14.84 12.06
N LEU A 109 -19.80 13.96 11.35
CA LEU A 109 -19.29 12.64 10.97
C LEU A 109 -18.17 12.72 9.92
N PHE A 110 -18.20 13.68 8.98
CA PHE A 110 -17.08 13.89 8.06
C PHE A 110 -15.78 14.21 8.79
N PHE A 111 -15.84 15.05 9.83
CA PHE A 111 -14.65 15.40 10.61
C PHE A 111 -14.22 14.30 11.59
N SER A 112 -15.15 13.71 12.33
CA SER A 112 -14.83 12.71 13.36
C SER A 112 -14.55 11.32 12.77
N LEU A 113 -15.53 10.75 12.08
CA LEU A 113 -15.45 9.40 11.50
C LEU A 113 -14.61 9.39 10.21
N GLY A 114 -14.70 10.43 9.39
CA GLY A 114 -13.89 10.56 8.17
C GLY A 114 -12.45 10.97 8.47
N ALA A 115 -12.25 12.25 8.79
CA ALA A 115 -10.93 12.86 8.83
C ALA A 115 -10.07 12.39 10.02
N LEU A 116 -10.58 12.49 11.25
CA LEU A 116 -9.83 12.18 12.46
C LEU A 116 -9.52 10.68 12.57
N THR A 117 -10.53 9.83 12.33
CA THR A 117 -10.33 8.37 12.34
C THR A 117 -9.44 7.92 11.18
N GLY A 118 -9.62 8.46 9.98
CA GLY A 118 -8.79 8.16 8.81
C GLY A 118 -7.32 8.56 9.01
N PHE A 119 -7.06 9.72 9.63
CA PHE A 119 -5.71 10.13 10.02
C PHE A 119 -5.08 9.14 11.02
N GLY A 120 -5.82 8.74 12.07
CA GLY A 120 -5.35 7.74 13.02
C GLY A 120 -5.03 6.39 12.37
N PHE A 121 -5.86 5.93 11.45
CA PHE A 121 -5.62 4.73 10.63
C PHE A 121 -4.37 4.86 9.77
N SER A 122 -4.10 6.04 9.19
CA SER A 122 -2.88 6.30 8.40
C SER A 122 -1.61 6.13 9.22
N LEU A 123 -1.61 6.66 10.45
CA LEU A 123 -0.50 6.53 11.42
C LEU A 123 -0.25 5.06 11.84
N MET A 124 -1.27 4.21 11.77
CA MET A 124 -1.10 2.77 12.00
C MET A 124 -0.59 2.05 10.75
N HIS A 125 -1.22 2.30 9.61
CA HIS A 125 -1.02 1.54 8.38
C HIS A 125 0.38 1.73 7.77
N SER A 126 0.78 2.98 7.48
CA SER A 126 2.02 3.26 6.77
C SER A 126 3.28 2.76 7.51
N PRO A 127 3.48 3.06 8.81
CA PRO A 127 4.65 2.56 9.55
C PRO A 127 4.69 1.04 9.69
N SER A 128 3.53 0.38 9.79
CA SER A 128 3.46 -1.08 9.92
C SER A 128 3.98 -1.82 8.68
N LEU A 129 3.74 -1.27 7.49
CA LEU A 129 4.25 -1.80 6.22
C LEU A 129 5.74 -1.48 6.05
N ALA A 130 6.16 -0.26 6.36
CA ALA A 130 7.57 0.13 6.28
C ALA A 130 8.48 -0.76 7.16
N MET A 131 7.99 -1.20 8.33
CA MET A 131 8.72 -2.10 9.22
C MET A 131 9.00 -3.47 8.60
N ILE A 132 8.10 -4.03 7.78
CA ILE A 132 8.33 -5.32 7.10
C ILE A 132 9.52 -5.21 6.14
N GLY A 133 9.62 -4.11 5.40
CA GLY A 133 10.72 -3.88 4.46
C GLY A 133 12.09 -3.68 5.10
N ARG A 134 12.13 -3.29 6.38
CA ARG A 134 13.37 -3.26 7.18
C ARG A 134 13.77 -4.64 7.72
N TYR A 135 12.81 -5.51 8.00
CA TYR A 135 13.06 -6.85 8.56
C TYR A 135 13.33 -7.92 7.50
N PHE A 136 12.73 -7.79 6.32
CA PHE A 136 12.82 -8.78 5.25
C PHE A 136 13.38 -8.17 3.96
N ASP A 137 14.28 -8.94 3.33
CA ASP A 137 14.81 -8.65 2.01
C ASP A 137 14.48 -9.78 1.04
N LYS A 138 14.98 -10.98 1.31
CA LYS A 138 14.80 -12.15 0.42
C LYS A 138 13.36 -12.66 0.41
N ARG A 139 12.65 -12.56 1.52
CA ARG A 139 11.26 -13.03 1.69
C ARG A 139 10.27 -11.88 1.84
N HIS A 140 10.64 -10.69 1.34
CA HIS A 140 9.87 -9.47 1.56
C HIS A 140 8.45 -9.56 0.98
N ALA A 141 8.28 -10.10 -0.23
CA ALA A 141 6.95 -10.21 -0.84
C ALA A 141 6.07 -11.24 -0.10
N THR A 142 6.64 -12.37 0.32
CA THR A 142 5.94 -13.37 1.14
C THR A 142 5.50 -12.78 2.49
N ALA A 143 6.41 -12.09 3.19
CA ALA A 143 6.12 -11.46 4.48
C ALA A 143 5.05 -10.37 4.37
N ASN A 144 5.15 -9.53 3.32
CA ASN A 144 4.14 -8.50 3.03
C ASN A 144 2.78 -9.14 2.69
N GLY A 145 2.76 -10.17 1.84
CA GLY A 145 1.53 -10.89 1.47
C GLY A 145 0.82 -11.52 2.67
N ILE A 146 1.57 -12.12 3.61
CA ILE A 146 1.03 -12.64 4.87
C ILE A 146 0.52 -11.52 5.78
N ALA A 147 1.22 -10.40 5.88
CA ALA A 147 0.73 -9.30 6.70
C ALA A 147 -0.56 -8.68 6.12
N VAL A 148 -0.58 -8.44 4.82
CA VAL A 148 -1.69 -7.76 4.15
C VAL A 148 -2.94 -8.65 4.03
N CYS A 149 -2.84 -9.98 4.21
CA CYS A 149 -4.01 -10.86 4.17
C CYS A 149 -5.00 -10.66 5.34
N GLY A 150 -4.56 -10.02 6.44
CA GLY A 150 -5.42 -9.68 7.58
C GLY A 150 -6.63 -8.83 7.19
N THR A 151 -6.51 -8.02 6.13
CA THR A 151 -7.62 -7.24 5.58
C THR A 151 -8.85 -8.10 5.28
N GLY A 152 -8.68 -9.25 4.62
CA GLY A 152 -9.81 -10.11 4.23
C GLY A 152 -10.54 -10.71 5.43
N ILE A 153 -9.81 -11.03 6.50
CA ILE A 153 -10.41 -11.51 7.75
C ILE A 153 -11.25 -10.41 8.41
N GLY A 154 -10.77 -9.16 8.40
CA GLY A 154 -11.54 -8.02 8.91
C GLY A 154 -12.82 -7.77 8.10
N ILE A 155 -12.74 -7.80 6.76
CA ILE A 155 -13.91 -7.65 5.87
C ILE A 155 -14.94 -8.76 6.08
N PHE A 156 -14.50 -9.98 6.43
CA PHE A 156 -15.41 -11.09 6.71
C PHE A 156 -16.06 -10.98 8.10
N ALA A 157 -15.28 -10.61 9.12
CA ALA A 157 -15.72 -10.67 10.51
C ALA A 157 -16.47 -9.42 11.00
N PHE A 158 -16.06 -8.22 10.56
CA PHE A 158 -16.60 -6.97 11.12
C PHE A 158 -17.99 -6.58 10.61
N PRO A 159 -18.38 -6.76 9.34
CA PRO A 159 -19.73 -6.39 8.91
C PRO A 159 -20.86 -7.06 9.70
N PRO A 160 -20.87 -8.39 9.94
CA PRO A 160 -21.92 -9.01 10.77
C PRO A 160 -21.84 -8.56 12.23
N LEU A 161 -20.63 -8.32 12.76
CA LEU A 161 -20.46 -7.75 14.10
C LEU A 161 -21.07 -6.35 14.18
N TYR A 162 -20.85 -5.49 13.18
CA TYR A 162 -21.33 -4.11 13.17
C TYR A 162 -22.83 -4.08 13.03
N GLN A 163 -23.41 -4.92 12.16
CA GLN A 163 -24.86 -5.06 12.07
C GLN A 163 -25.47 -5.46 13.42
N PHE A 164 -24.92 -6.49 14.07
CA PHE A 164 -25.39 -6.90 15.40
C PHE A 164 -25.30 -5.78 16.44
N LEU A 165 -24.19 -5.02 16.46
CA LEU A 165 -24.03 -3.90 17.37
C LEU A 165 -24.99 -2.76 17.09
N ILE A 166 -25.31 -2.49 15.81
CA ILE A 166 -26.29 -1.50 15.40
C ILE A 166 -27.69 -1.94 15.85
N ASP A 167 -28.06 -3.20 15.64
CA ASP A 167 -29.38 -3.73 15.98
C ASP A 167 -29.65 -3.68 17.50
N GLU A 168 -28.64 -3.99 18.32
CA GLU A 168 -28.78 -4.02 19.80
C GLU A 168 -28.55 -2.66 20.48
N PHE A 169 -27.59 -1.87 20.03
CA PHE A 169 -27.15 -0.64 20.72
C PHE A 169 -27.40 0.65 19.93
N GLY A 170 -27.94 0.55 18.71
CA GLY A 170 -28.04 1.64 17.75
C GLY A 170 -26.67 2.07 17.21
N TRP A 171 -26.68 2.90 16.17
CA TRP A 171 -25.44 3.34 15.52
C TRP A 171 -24.47 4.08 16.47
N ARG A 172 -24.99 4.87 17.42
CA ARG A 172 -24.17 5.60 18.39
C ARG A 172 -23.45 4.65 19.34
N GLY A 173 -24.18 3.72 19.96
CA GLY A 173 -23.61 2.73 20.87
C GLY A 173 -22.64 1.80 20.14
N ALA A 174 -22.99 1.40 18.91
CA ALA A 174 -22.12 0.62 18.05
C ALA A 174 -20.78 1.31 17.78
N LEU A 175 -20.77 2.60 17.39
CA LEU A 175 -19.53 3.35 17.17
C LEU A 175 -18.64 3.42 18.41
N LEU A 176 -19.24 3.55 19.60
CA LEU A 176 -18.50 3.59 20.87
C LEU A 176 -17.82 2.24 21.17
N ILE A 177 -18.51 1.12 20.93
CA ILE A 177 -17.94 -0.23 21.10
C ILE A 177 -16.86 -0.49 20.04
N VAL A 178 -17.13 -0.11 18.78
CA VAL A 178 -16.18 -0.23 17.66
C VAL A 178 -14.91 0.59 17.90
N ALA A 179 -14.96 1.70 18.65
CA ALA A 179 -13.77 2.46 19.04
C ALA A 179 -12.72 1.63 19.81
N GLY A 180 -13.16 0.58 20.52
CA GLY A 180 -12.25 -0.35 21.20
C GLY A 180 -11.42 -1.22 20.25
N ILE A 181 -11.91 -1.45 19.02
CA ILE A 181 -11.23 -2.28 18.02
C ILE A 181 -9.87 -1.66 17.63
N PRO A 182 -9.79 -0.45 17.04
CA PRO A 182 -8.50 0.12 16.64
C PRO A 182 -7.59 0.49 17.83
N LEU A 183 -8.12 0.60 19.05
CA LEU A 183 -7.31 0.76 20.26
C LEU A 183 -6.39 -0.45 20.52
N ASN A 184 -6.75 -1.65 20.04
CA ASN A 184 -5.84 -2.81 20.01
C ASN A 184 -4.58 -2.57 19.15
N GLY A 185 -4.58 -1.51 18.34
CA GLY A 185 -3.40 -0.96 17.67
C GLY A 185 -2.28 -0.61 18.64
N CYS A 186 -2.58 -0.26 19.91
CA CYS A 186 -1.55 -0.02 20.92
C CYS A 186 -0.75 -1.28 21.25
N VAL A 187 -1.41 -2.45 21.32
CA VAL A 187 -0.75 -3.75 21.52
C VAL A 187 0.12 -4.09 20.31
N CYS A 188 -0.42 -3.89 19.10
CA CYS A 188 0.33 -4.10 17.86
C CYS A 188 1.58 -3.20 17.80
N GLY A 189 1.42 -1.90 18.09
CA GLY A 189 2.53 -0.96 18.15
C GLY A 189 3.60 -1.36 19.16
N ALA A 190 3.21 -1.92 20.32
CA ALA A 190 4.17 -2.41 21.31
C ALA A 190 5.05 -3.57 20.82
N LEU A 191 4.57 -4.39 19.88
CA LEU A 191 5.32 -5.49 19.25
C LEU A 191 6.31 -5.00 18.17
N MET A 192 6.12 -3.77 17.67
CA MET A 192 6.99 -3.17 16.66
C MET A 192 8.33 -2.77 17.28
N ARG A 193 9.35 -3.63 17.12
CA ARG A 193 10.70 -3.38 17.62
C ARG A 193 11.53 -2.64 16.55
N PRO A 194 11.93 -1.38 16.77
CA PRO A 194 12.74 -0.63 15.81
C PRO A 194 14.14 -1.24 15.67
N ILE A 195 14.66 -1.25 14.44
CA ILE A 195 16.01 -1.71 14.10
C ILE A 195 16.72 -0.61 13.31
N LYS A 196 18.01 -0.42 13.59
CA LYS A 196 18.91 0.46 12.81
C LYS A 196 19.71 -0.41 11.84
N LEU A 197 19.65 -0.09 10.55
CA LEU A 197 20.46 -0.74 9.53
C LEU A 197 21.81 -0.03 9.35
N LYS A 198 22.77 -0.67 8.68
CA LYS A 198 24.09 -0.07 8.41
C LYS A 198 24.02 1.18 7.52
N GLU A 199 23.01 1.26 6.66
CA GLU A 199 22.75 2.43 5.81
C GLU A 199 22.42 3.65 6.66
N ASP A 200 21.57 3.50 7.67
CA ASP A 200 21.20 4.56 8.63
C ASP A 200 22.40 5.12 9.43
N ARG A 201 23.50 4.35 9.54
CA ARG A 201 24.72 4.74 10.27
C ARG A 201 25.72 5.55 9.44
N LYS A 202 25.58 5.58 8.11
CA LYS A 202 26.47 6.38 7.26
C LYS A 202 26.12 7.87 7.31
N ASP A 203 24.85 8.18 7.51
CA ASP A 203 24.35 9.56 7.59
C ASP A 203 24.68 10.20 8.97
N GLU A 204 24.71 9.43 10.06
CA GLU A 204 25.04 9.93 11.42
C GLU A 204 26.52 10.34 11.62
N LYS A 205 27.46 9.95 10.74
CA LYS A 205 28.90 10.20 10.95
C LYS A 205 29.37 11.62 10.59
N VAL A 206 28.49 12.49 10.09
CA VAL A 206 28.84 13.85 9.66
C VAL A 206 28.73 14.88 10.81
N ASP A 207 28.05 14.55 11.91
CA ASP A 207 27.64 15.52 12.94
C ASP A 207 28.51 15.52 14.23
N ILE A 208 29.82 15.73 14.15
CA ILE A 208 30.61 16.07 15.36
C ILE A 208 31.59 17.22 15.08
N GLU A 209 31.12 18.45 15.26
CA GLU A 209 31.95 19.58 15.71
C GLU A 209 31.15 20.46 16.69
N PRO A 210 31.61 20.65 17.95
CA PRO A 210 30.97 21.55 18.89
C PRO A 210 31.62 22.94 18.88
N GLN A 211 30.78 23.99 18.84
CA GLN A 211 30.81 25.20 19.70
C GLN A 211 30.09 26.38 19.02
N GLY A 212 29.06 26.93 19.69
CA GLY A 212 28.36 28.16 19.30
C GLY A 212 27.33 28.55 20.37
N SER A 213 27.06 29.85 20.51
CA SER A 213 26.20 30.43 21.58
C SER A 213 24.75 29.94 21.57
N THR A 214 24.06 30.07 22.71
CA THR A 214 22.72 29.50 23.00
C THR A 214 21.65 29.79 21.93
N ASP A 215 21.67 30.99 21.34
CA ASP A 215 20.71 31.40 20.30
C ASP A 215 21.06 30.83 18.91
N GLN A 216 22.36 30.71 18.63
CA GLN A 216 22.89 30.01 17.46
C GLN A 216 22.64 28.50 17.54
N GLU A 217 22.69 27.93 18.74
CA GLU A 217 22.40 26.52 19.00
C GLU A 217 20.90 26.20 18.81
N GLN A 218 20.00 27.08 19.27
CA GLN A 218 18.57 26.93 19.04
C GLN A 218 18.21 27.06 17.55
N LYS A 219 18.78 28.04 16.85
CA LYS A 219 18.62 28.17 15.40
C LYS A 219 19.20 26.98 14.64
N LYS A 220 20.38 26.46 15.02
CA LYS A 220 20.97 25.24 14.45
C LYS A 220 20.10 24.01 14.71
N ARG A 221 19.54 23.85 15.91
CA ARG A 221 18.60 22.76 16.25
C ARG A 221 17.31 22.86 15.43
N LEU A 222 16.77 24.07 15.25
CA LEU A 222 15.58 24.28 14.42
C LEU A 222 15.86 23.98 12.95
N LEU A 223 17.01 24.44 12.43
CA LEU A 223 17.45 24.16 11.06
C LEU A 223 17.67 22.67 10.85
N HIS A 224 18.36 21.99 11.78
CA HIS A 224 18.58 20.54 11.74
C HIS A 224 17.26 19.75 11.87
N PHE A 225 16.31 20.23 12.66
CA PHE A 225 14.98 19.64 12.73
C PHE A 225 14.21 19.84 11.41
N CYS A 226 14.23 21.04 10.83
CA CYS A 226 13.63 21.32 9.53
C CYS A 226 14.28 20.49 8.41
N GLU A 227 15.60 20.29 8.45
CA GLU A 227 16.35 19.43 7.54
C GLU A 227 15.90 17.98 7.67
N LYS A 228 15.84 17.44 8.91
CA LYS A 228 15.28 16.12 9.17
C LYS A 228 13.83 15.98 8.74
N VAL A 229 13.01 17.01 8.89
CA VAL A 229 11.62 17.01 8.40
C VAL A 229 11.62 16.97 6.86
N MET A 230 12.41 17.80 6.19
CA MET A 230 12.52 17.80 4.73
C MET A 230 13.04 16.46 4.19
N GLU A 231 14.01 15.86 4.86
CA GLU A 231 14.50 14.50 4.59
C GLU A 231 13.45 13.43 4.88
N ALA A 232 12.60 13.61 5.90
CA ALA A 232 11.55 12.66 6.22
C ALA A 232 10.43 12.65 5.17
N PHE A 233 10.08 13.81 4.61
CA PHE A 233 9.14 13.91 3.48
C PHE A 233 9.79 13.52 2.15
N ASP A 234 11.08 13.76 1.97
CA ASP A 234 11.88 13.28 0.84
C ASP A 234 11.24 13.44 -0.56
N VAL A 235 10.82 14.66 -0.88
CA VAL A 235 10.22 15.02 -2.17
C VAL A 235 11.13 14.74 -3.38
N THR A 236 12.43 14.50 -3.14
CA THR A 236 13.39 14.15 -4.20
C THR A 236 13.00 12.85 -4.91
N LEU A 237 12.30 11.95 -4.22
CA LEU A 237 11.84 10.70 -4.79
C LEU A 237 10.81 10.91 -5.91
N LEU A 238 9.99 11.96 -5.82
CA LEU A 238 9.03 12.33 -6.88
C LEU A 238 9.72 12.82 -8.16
N LYS A 239 10.99 13.25 -8.07
CA LYS A 239 11.81 13.59 -9.24
C LYS A 239 12.39 12.35 -9.92
N HIS A 240 12.42 11.21 -9.23
CA HIS A 240 12.90 9.95 -9.80
C HIS A 240 11.84 9.38 -10.75
N ARG A 241 12.06 9.52 -12.06
CA ARG A 241 11.10 9.16 -13.12
C ARG A 241 10.50 7.74 -12.95
N PRO A 242 11.28 6.66 -12.69
CA PRO A 242 10.68 5.34 -12.50
C PRO A 242 9.71 5.22 -11.33
N PHE A 243 9.98 5.95 -10.25
CA PHE A 243 9.09 5.99 -9.08
C PHE A 243 7.81 6.75 -9.41
N LEU A 244 7.92 7.92 -10.07
CA LEU A 244 6.75 8.69 -10.47
C LEU A 244 5.83 7.93 -11.44
N VAL A 245 6.40 7.23 -12.43
CA VAL A 245 5.66 6.36 -13.36
C VAL A 245 4.92 5.25 -12.58
N TYR A 246 5.56 4.66 -11.58
CA TYR A 246 4.92 3.67 -10.71
C TYR A 246 3.76 4.28 -9.90
N CYS A 247 3.92 5.47 -9.31
CA CYS A 247 2.84 6.16 -8.59
C CYS A 247 1.63 6.49 -9.47
N VAL A 248 1.85 6.91 -10.72
CA VAL A 248 0.76 7.17 -11.68
C VAL A 248 0.04 5.87 -12.05
N SER A 249 0.77 4.77 -12.23
CA SER A 249 0.16 3.45 -12.43
C SER A 249 -0.63 2.98 -11.21
N LEU A 250 -0.11 3.22 -10.00
CA LEU A 250 -0.81 2.90 -8.76
C LEU A 250 -2.16 3.63 -8.67
N PHE A 251 -2.19 4.93 -8.97
CA PHE A 251 -3.43 5.71 -9.05
C PHE A 251 -4.46 5.09 -10.02
N GLY A 252 -4.05 4.78 -11.26
CA GLY A 252 -4.97 4.21 -12.26
C GLY A 252 -5.52 2.82 -11.86
N THR A 253 -4.68 1.99 -11.26
CA THR A 253 -5.10 0.64 -10.79
C THR A 253 -6.09 0.76 -9.63
N SER A 254 -5.79 1.60 -8.64
CA SER A 254 -6.66 1.78 -7.48
C SER A 254 -7.97 2.48 -7.85
N LEU A 255 -7.96 3.34 -8.87
CA LEU A 255 -9.16 4.03 -9.35
C LEU A 255 -10.14 3.03 -9.99
N GLY A 256 -9.64 2.09 -10.79
CA GLY A 256 -10.51 1.03 -11.33
C GLY A 256 -10.98 0.04 -10.27
N ASN A 257 -10.10 -0.35 -9.34
CA ASN A 257 -10.47 -1.27 -8.27
C ASN A 257 -11.57 -0.70 -7.35
N SER A 258 -11.50 0.59 -7.01
CA SER A 258 -12.49 1.22 -6.14
C SER A 258 -13.90 1.29 -6.75
N MET A 259 -14.02 1.39 -8.08
CA MET A 259 -15.33 1.41 -8.77
C MET A 259 -16.10 0.09 -8.62
N ILE A 260 -15.42 -1.05 -8.62
CA ILE A 260 -16.06 -2.38 -8.55
C ILE A 260 -16.74 -2.57 -7.20
N PHE A 261 -16.06 -2.21 -6.10
CA PHE A 261 -16.61 -2.35 -4.76
C PHE A 261 -17.96 -1.64 -4.58
N VAL A 262 -18.18 -0.56 -5.34
CA VAL A 262 -19.39 0.27 -5.25
C VAL A 262 -20.52 -0.29 -6.11
N HIS A 263 -20.23 -0.72 -7.35
CA HIS A 263 -21.25 -1.10 -8.32
C HIS A 263 -21.48 -2.61 -8.50
N LEU A 264 -20.65 -3.47 -7.91
CA LEU A 264 -20.80 -4.92 -8.04
C LEU A 264 -22.17 -5.42 -7.55
N VAL A 265 -22.54 -5.08 -6.31
CA VAL A 265 -23.80 -5.55 -5.71
C VAL A 265 -25.00 -4.98 -6.46
N ALA A 266 -24.93 -3.69 -6.82
CA ALA A 266 -26.00 -3.02 -7.56
C ALA A 266 -26.19 -3.62 -8.97
N HIS A 267 -25.11 -3.93 -9.67
CA HIS A 267 -25.15 -4.63 -10.95
C HIS A 267 -25.77 -6.03 -10.84
N ALA A 268 -25.36 -6.81 -9.82
CA ALA A 268 -25.94 -8.13 -9.57
C ALA A 268 -27.46 -8.05 -9.33
N GLN A 269 -27.91 -7.08 -8.55
CA GLN A 269 -29.34 -6.84 -8.31
C GLN A 269 -30.06 -6.38 -9.59
N HIS A 270 -29.44 -5.54 -10.40
CA HIS A 270 -30.00 -5.07 -11.68
C HIS A 270 -30.23 -6.21 -12.68
N ILE A 271 -29.39 -7.25 -12.69
CA ILE A 271 -29.60 -8.44 -13.51
C ILE A 271 -30.55 -9.48 -12.86
N GLY A 272 -31.17 -9.15 -11.72
CA GLY A 272 -32.19 -9.98 -11.05
C GLY A 272 -31.69 -10.89 -9.93
N VAL A 273 -30.43 -10.76 -9.47
CA VAL A 273 -29.94 -11.49 -8.30
C VAL A 273 -30.57 -10.92 -7.02
N GLU A 274 -31.03 -11.80 -6.13
CA GLU A 274 -31.58 -11.39 -4.84
C GLU A 274 -30.53 -10.65 -3.99
N LYS A 275 -31.00 -9.75 -3.10
CA LYS A 275 -30.14 -8.86 -2.29
C LYS A 275 -29.08 -9.61 -1.49
N THR A 276 -29.46 -10.70 -0.83
CA THR A 276 -28.54 -11.48 0.03
C THR A 276 -27.45 -12.20 -0.77
N PRO A 277 -27.76 -12.98 -1.82
CA PRO A 277 -26.74 -13.52 -2.73
C PRO A 277 -25.83 -12.45 -3.36
N ALA A 278 -26.39 -11.30 -3.74
CA ALA A 278 -25.62 -10.21 -4.32
C ALA A 278 -24.57 -9.65 -3.33
N ALA A 279 -24.91 -9.52 -2.05
CA ALA A 279 -23.97 -9.11 -1.01
C ALA A 279 -22.84 -10.13 -0.79
N PHE A 280 -23.14 -11.44 -0.90
CA PHE A 280 -22.12 -12.50 -0.78
C PHE A 280 -21.02 -12.42 -1.85
N LEU A 281 -21.26 -11.77 -3.00
CA LEU A 281 -20.22 -11.57 -4.02
C LEU A 281 -19.02 -10.78 -3.48
N LEU A 282 -19.26 -9.77 -2.63
CA LEU A 282 -18.20 -9.01 -1.98
C LEU A 282 -17.43 -9.87 -0.97
N SER A 283 -18.11 -10.76 -0.25
CA SER A 283 -17.46 -11.70 0.67
C SER A 283 -16.59 -12.71 -0.09
N ILE A 284 -17.07 -13.24 -1.22
CA ILE A 284 -16.32 -14.16 -2.09
C ILE A 284 -15.07 -13.47 -2.63
N LEU A 285 -15.22 -12.24 -3.11
CA LEU A 285 -14.11 -11.39 -3.53
C LEU A 285 -13.08 -11.25 -2.39
N GLY A 286 -13.50 -10.81 -1.20
CA GLY A 286 -12.62 -10.60 -0.05
C GLY A 286 -11.88 -11.86 0.43
N ILE A 287 -12.54 -13.02 0.45
CA ILE A 287 -11.92 -14.30 0.80
C ILE A 287 -10.87 -14.68 -0.26
N SER A 288 -11.21 -14.52 -1.54
CA SER A 288 -10.30 -14.83 -2.65
C SER A 288 -9.06 -13.94 -2.60
N GLU A 289 -9.20 -12.66 -2.28
CA GLU A 289 -8.08 -11.75 -2.04
C GLU A 289 -7.21 -12.15 -0.85
N ALA A 290 -7.84 -12.58 0.26
CA ALA A 290 -7.12 -13.00 1.46
C ALA A 290 -6.19 -14.17 1.17
N VAL A 291 -6.68 -15.14 0.38
CA VAL A 291 -5.91 -16.32 -0.03
C VAL A 291 -4.87 -15.97 -1.10
N SER A 292 -5.18 -15.06 -2.02
CA SER A 292 -4.30 -14.72 -3.14
C SER A 292 -3.06 -13.94 -2.71
N ARG A 293 -3.15 -13.07 -1.69
CA ARG A 293 -2.03 -12.20 -1.25
C ARG A 293 -0.79 -12.98 -0.79
N PRO A 294 -0.87 -13.96 0.14
CA PRO A 294 0.29 -14.76 0.52
C PRO A 294 0.79 -15.64 -0.63
N LEU A 295 -0.13 -16.20 -1.44
CA LEU A 295 0.21 -17.06 -2.57
C LEU A 295 1.03 -16.31 -3.62
N HIS A 296 0.59 -15.11 -4.03
CA HIS A 296 1.30 -14.28 -5.00
C HIS A 296 2.58 -13.68 -4.41
N GLY A 297 2.60 -13.35 -3.11
CA GLY A 297 3.83 -12.98 -2.40
C GLY A 297 4.89 -14.08 -2.52
N TRP A 298 4.53 -15.30 -2.14
CA TRP A 298 5.39 -16.49 -2.23
C TRP A 298 5.79 -16.84 -3.67
N LEU A 299 4.82 -16.83 -4.59
CA LEU A 299 5.05 -17.18 -5.99
C LEU A 299 5.98 -16.15 -6.65
N SER A 300 5.78 -14.87 -6.39
CA SER A 300 6.66 -13.82 -6.91
C SER A 300 8.09 -13.99 -6.41
N ASP A 301 8.32 -14.49 -5.19
CA ASP A 301 9.67 -14.69 -4.61
C ASP A 301 10.42 -15.88 -5.25
N ARG A 302 9.70 -16.83 -5.88
CA ARG A 302 10.29 -18.02 -6.51
C ARG A 302 10.38 -17.96 -8.03
N VAL A 303 9.47 -17.23 -8.66
CA VAL A 303 9.41 -17.16 -10.12
C VAL A 303 10.49 -16.22 -10.64
N HIS A 304 11.22 -16.66 -11.68
CA HIS A 304 12.31 -15.89 -12.30
C HIS A 304 11.83 -14.73 -13.20
N ILE A 305 10.60 -14.26 -12.98
CA ILE A 305 10.02 -13.12 -13.69
C ILE A 305 10.27 -11.86 -12.85
N SER A 306 10.63 -10.76 -13.49
CA SER A 306 10.74 -9.48 -12.78
C SER A 306 9.42 -9.15 -12.09
N LYS A 307 9.52 -8.71 -10.83
CA LYS A 307 8.38 -8.30 -10.01
C LYS A 307 7.51 -7.23 -10.70
N LEU A 308 8.11 -6.38 -11.54
CA LEU A 308 7.40 -5.40 -12.36
C LEU A 308 6.47 -6.10 -13.37
N TYR A 309 6.99 -7.04 -14.17
CA TYR A 309 6.17 -7.77 -15.14
C TYR A 309 5.12 -8.64 -14.47
N TYR A 310 5.45 -9.22 -13.32
CA TYR A 310 4.49 -10.00 -12.54
C TYR A 310 3.29 -9.14 -12.11
N ASN A 311 3.53 -7.90 -11.65
CA ASN A 311 2.48 -6.94 -11.35
C ASN A 311 1.66 -6.55 -12.60
N MET A 312 2.33 -6.33 -13.74
CA MET A 312 1.66 -5.98 -15.01
C MET A 312 0.77 -7.10 -15.56
N ILE A 313 1.18 -8.36 -15.40
CA ILE A 313 0.36 -9.53 -15.78
C ILE A 313 -0.90 -9.57 -14.91
N GLY A 314 -0.76 -9.37 -13.60
CA GLY A 314 -1.90 -9.27 -12.68
C GLY A 314 -2.88 -8.17 -13.06
N ASN A 315 -2.39 -6.94 -13.25
CA ASN A 315 -3.22 -5.79 -13.63
C ASN A 315 -3.90 -5.99 -15.00
N THR A 316 -3.20 -6.53 -16.00
CA THR A 316 -3.82 -6.84 -17.29
C THR A 316 -4.93 -7.88 -17.14
N GLY A 317 -4.72 -8.91 -16.31
CA GLY A 317 -5.74 -9.90 -15.98
C GLY A 317 -6.97 -9.30 -15.29
N LEU A 318 -6.77 -8.39 -14.34
CA LEU A 318 -7.85 -7.63 -13.69
C LEU A 318 -8.64 -6.76 -14.67
N ALA A 319 -7.96 -6.11 -15.63
CA ALA A 319 -8.62 -5.32 -16.66
C ALA A 319 -9.51 -6.19 -17.55
N ILE A 320 -9.01 -7.35 -17.99
CA ILE A 320 -9.78 -8.31 -18.78
C ILE A 320 -11.03 -8.79 -18.02
N LEU A 321 -10.89 -9.10 -16.73
CA LEU A 321 -12.04 -9.49 -15.91
C LEU A 321 -13.06 -8.38 -15.76
N ASN A 322 -12.64 -7.13 -15.59
CA ASN A 322 -13.55 -5.99 -15.58
C ASN A 322 -14.37 -5.89 -16.86
N PHE A 323 -13.73 -6.08 -18.02
CA PHE A 323 -14.45 -6.14 -19.29
C PHE A 323 -15.39 -7.35 -19.37
N ALA A 324 -15.07 -8.46 -18.69
CA ALA A 324 -15.87 -9.68 -18.68
C ALA A 324 -17.10 -9.64 -17.75
N ILE A 325 -17.06 -8.88 -16.65
CA ILE A 325 -18.15 -8.84 -15.65
C ILE A 325 -19.53 -8.54 -16.27
N PRO A 326 -19.70 -7.53 -17.14
CA PRO A 326 -20.99 -7.24 -17.79
C PRO A 326 -21.60 -8.40 -18.61
N PHE A 327 -20.78 -9.35 -19.04
CA PHE A 327 -21.23 -10.54 -19.77
C PHE A 327 -21.73 -11.65 -18.83
N GLY A 328 -21.44 -11.55 -17.53
CA GLY A 328 -21.90 -12.47 -16.48
C GLY A 328 -23.37 -12.29 -16.14
N ARG A 329 -24.27 -12.82 -16.99
CA ARG A 329 -25.74 -12.72 -16.80
C ARG A 329 -26.32 -13.65 -15.73
N THR A 330 -25.49 -14.43 -15.04
CA THR A 330 -25.93 -15.39 -14.02
C THR A 330 -25.15 -15.20 -12.74
N TYR A 331 -25.77 -15.53 -11.60
CA TYR A 331 -25.10 -15.48 -10.30
C TYR A 331 -23.81 -16.30 -10.28
N THR A 332 -23.85 -17.53 -10.80
CA THR A 332 -22.68 -18.40 -10.92
C THR A 332 -21.58 -17.77 -11.77
N GLY A 333 -21.92 -17.11 -12.87
CA GLY A 333 -20.96 -16.36 -13.70
C GLY A 333 -20.28 -15.24 -12.91
N LEU A 334 -21.04 -14.46 -12.14
CA LEU A 334 -20.50 -13.41 -11.28
C LEU A 334 -19.61 -13.98 -10.17
N VAL A 335 -19.99 -15.10 -9.55
CA VAL A 335 -19.17 -15.79 -8.54
C VAL A 335 -17.81 -16.19 -9.13
N VAL A 336 -17.78 -16.80 -10.32
CA VAL A 336 -16.53 -17.16 -11.00
C VAL A 336 -15.68 -15.91 -11.28
N CYS A 337 -16.30 -14.82 -11.76
CA CYS A 337 -15.60 -13.55 -11.97
C CYS A 337 -15.00 -13.01 -10.66
N MET A 338 -15.71 -13.08 -9.53
CA MET A 338 -15.21 -12.56 -8.24
C MET A 338 -14.08 -13.40 -7.65
N VAL A 339 -14.13 -14.73 -7.81
CA VAL A 339 -13.02 -15.60 -7.41
C VAL A 339 -11.77 -15.31 -8.23
N LEU A 340 -11.90 -15.21 -9.55
CA LEU A 340 -10.79 -14.89 -10.44
C LEU A 340 -10.26 -13.49 -10.20
N TYR A 341 -11.15 -12.52 -9.96
CA TYR A 341 -10.76 -11.13 -9.69
C TYR A 341 -9.96 -11.05 -8.39
N GLY A 342 -10.46 -11.64 -7.30
CA GLY A 342 -9.74 -11.64 -6.02
C GLY A 342 -8.41 -12.39 -6.10
N PHE A 343 -8.31 -13.41 -6.96
CA PHE A 343 -7.03 -14.06 -7.25
C PHE A 343 -6.06 -13.13 -7.99
N LEU A 344 -6.50 -12.50 -9.09
CA LEU A 344 -5.68 -11.62 -9.94
C LEU A 344 -5.35 -10.27 -9.29
N SER A 345 -6.04 -9.87 -8.22
CA SER A 345 -5.68 -8.69 -7.41
C SER A 345 -4.54 -8.94 -6.41
N GLY A 346 -4.15 -10.21 -6.24
CA GLY A 346 -3.06 -10.65 -5.38
C GLY A 346 -1.71 -9.98 -5.68
N PRO A 347 -1.20 -10.00 -6.93
CA PRO A 347 0.05 -9.34 -7.31
C PRO A 347 0.11 -7.86 -6.93
N PHE A 348 -0.97 -7.13 -7.24
CA PHE A 348 -1.08 -5.70 -6.96
C PHE A 348 -0.89 -5.42 -5.46
N ASN A 349 -1.70 -6.04 -4.61
CA ASN A 349 -1.66 -5.82 -3.16
C ASN A 349 -0.37 -6.34 -2.52
N ALA A 350 0.13 -7.51 -2.95
CA ALA A 350 1.32 -8.13 -2.35
C ALA A 350 2.62 -7.39 -2.71
N LEU A 351 2.67 -6.69 -3.83
CA LEU A 351 3.89 -6.09 -4.36
C LEU A 351 4.03 -4.59 -4.13
N ILE A 352 3.04 -3.86 -3.61
CA ILE A 352 3.15 -2.39 -3.45
C ILE A 352 4.43 -2.00 -2.68
N ALA A 353 4.62 -2.53 -1.47
CA ALA A 353 5.81 -2.24 -0.67
C ALA A 353 7.10 -2.76 -1.32
N VAL A 354 7.03 -3.86 -2.10
CA VAL A 354 8.16 -4.46 -2.80
C VAL A 354 8.62 -3.56 -3.96
N MET A 355 7.69 -3.09 -4.77
CA MET A 355 7.92 -2.15 -5.87
C MET A 355 8.48 -0.84 -5.35
N VAL A 356 7.88 -0.27 -4.30
CA VAL A 356 8.41 0.93 -3.66
C VAL A 356 9.86 0.72 -3.22
N LYS A 357 10.16 -0.36 -2.49
CA LYS A 357 11.52 -0.68 -2.06
C LYS A 357 12.50 -0.80 -3.22
N MET A 358 12.09 -1.36 -4.36
CA MET A 358 12.91 -1.46 -5.57
C MET A 358 13.26 -0.09 -6.18
N TYR A 359 12.37 0.90 -6.08
CA TYR A 359 12.59 2.24 -6.62
C TYR A 359 13.21 3.23 -5.64
N SER A 360 12.94 3.09 -4.34
CA SER A 360 13.35 4.06 -3.30
C SER A 360 14.55 3.63 -2.48
N SER A 361 15.02 2.39 -2.58
CA SER A 361 15.97 1.75 -1.65
C SER A 361 15.41 1.54 -0.23
N VAL A 362 16.12 0.76 0.59
CA VAL A 362 15.64 0.29 1.92
C VAL A 362 15.55 1.43 2.93
N SER A 363 16.51 2.35 2.94
CA SER A 363 16.57 3.49 3.86
C SER A 363 15.39 4.45 3.69
N ARG A 364 14.93 4.65 2.44
CA ARG A 364 13.87 5.61 2.08
C ARG A 364 12.49 4.95 1.91
N ILE A 365 12.34 3.69 2.34
CA ILE A 365 11.09 2.93 2.12
C ILE A 365 9.87 3.59 2.78
N SER A 366 10.01 4.18 3.97
CA SER A 366 8.90 4.84 4.66
C SER A 366 8.37 6.03 3.86
N SER A 367 9.27 6.88 3.35
CA SER A 367 8.93 8.07 2.56
C SER A 367 8.41 7.67 1.18
N GLY A 368 9.02 6.66 0.55
CA GLY A 368 8.54 6.13 -0.73
C GLY A 368 7.16 5.48 -0.64
N LEU A 369 6.88 4.75 0.43
CA LEU A 369 5.59 4.13 0.64
C LEU A 369 4.53 5.20 0.91
N GLY A 370 4.87 6.22 1.72
CA GLY A 370 4.02 7.38 1.93
C GLY A 370 3.63 8.04 0.61
N TRP A 371 4.59 8.38 -0.26
CA TRP A 371 4.27 9.03 -1.53
C TRP A 371 3.45 8.13 -2.46
N ALA A 372 3.74 6.83 -2.51
CA ALA A 372 2.95 5.90 -3.30
C ALA A 372 1.48 5.87 -2.84
N LEU A 373 1.25 5.73 -1.53
CA LEU A 373 -0.09 5.72 -0.95
C LEU A 373 -0.80 7.08 -1.09
N VAL A 374 -0.08 8.21 -1.10
CA VAL A 374 -0.68 9.52 -1.41
C VAL A 374 -1.26 9.57 -2.82
N PHE A 375 -0.61 8.95 -3.81
CA PHE A 375 -1.18 8.84 -5.15
C PHE A 375 -2.38 7.90 -5.19
N GLU A 376 -2.44 6.92 -4.30
CA GLU A 376 -3.57 6.02 -4.18
C GLU A 376 -4.82 6.69 -3.57
N GLY A 377 -4.64 7.59 -2.60
CA GLY A 377 -5.75 8.22 -1.88
C GLY A 377 -6.81 8.92 -2.75
N PRO A 378 -6.43 9.81 -3.70
CA PRO A 378 -7.37 10.43 -4.62
C PRO A 378 -8.16 9.43 -5.47
N ALA A 379 -7.58 8.26 -5.78
CA ALA A 379 -8.27 7.22 -6.53
C ALA A 379 -9.44 6.61 -5.74
N TYR A 380 -9.29 6.43 -4.43
CA TYR A 380 -10.38 5.99 -3.54
C TYR A 380 -11.42 7.08 -3.29
N LEU A 381 -11.00 8.36 -3.28
CA LEU A 381 -11.92 9.48 -3.13
C LEU A 381 -12.79 9.69 -4.39
N LEU A 382 -12.20 9.54 -5.57
CA LEU A 382 -12.83 9.83 -6.87
C LEU A 382 -13.53 8.62 -7.50
N GLY A 383 -13.09 7.39 -7.20
CA GLY A 383 -13.63 6.18 -7.82
C GLY A 383 -15.14 6.00 -7.63
N PRO A 384 -15.67 5.99 -6.38
CA PRO A 384 -17.10 5.85 -6.13
C PRO A 384 -17.95 6.96 -6.77
N PRO A 385 -17.60 8.26 -6.67
CA PRO A 385 -18.32 9.31 -7.38
C PRO A 385 -18.32 9.17 -8.91
N ILE A 386 -17.17 8.85 -9.52
CA ILE A 386 -17.07 8.64 -10.98
C ILE A 386 -17.93 7.45 -11.41
N ALA A 387 -17.93 6.36 -10.65
CA ALA A 387 -18.79 5.22 -10.89
C ALA A 387 -20.27 5.66 -10.87
N GLY A 388 -20.69 6.36 -9.81
CA GLY A 388 -22.06 6.86 -9.66
C GLY A 388 -22.49 7.76 -10.82
N TRP A 389 -21.67 8.74 -11.21
CA TRP A 389 -21.97 9.62 -12.35
C TRP A 389 -22.07 8.89 -13.68
N LEU A 390 -21.26 7.84 -13.90
CA LEU A 390 -21.39 7.00 -15.08
C LEU A 390 -22.75 6.28 -15.10
N TYR A 391 -23.23 5.80 -13.96
CA TYR A 391 -24.56 5.21 -13.86
C TYR A 391 -25.64 6.27 -14.10
N ASP A 392 -25.57 7.43 -13.46
CA ASP A 392 -26.57 8.50 -13.62
C ASP A 392 -26.69 8.97 -15.09
N ALA A 393 -25.57 9.03 -15.81
CA ALA A 393 -25.54 9.44 -17.21
C ALA A 393 -26.05 8.37 -18.20
N THR A 394 -25.96 7.09 -17.85
CA THR A 394 -26.19 5.99 -18.81
C THR A 394 -27.35 5.06 -18.43
N GLY A 395 -27.77 5.06 -17.16
CA GLY A 395 -28.71 4.11 -16.58
C GLY A 395 -28.21 2.67 -16.53
N ASN A 396 -26.91 2.42 -16.78
CA ASN A 396 -26.34 1.07 -16.84
C ASN A 396 -25.04 0.97 -16.04
N TYR A 397 -24.94 -0.04 -15.18
CA TYR A 397 -23.74 -0.35 -14.38
C TYR A 397 -22.58 -0.90 -15.23
N ASP A 398 -22.84 -1.44 -16.42
CA ASP A 398 -21.83 -2.03 -17.30
C ASP A 398 -20.71 -1.04 -17.64
N MET A 399 -21.07 0.24 -17.84
CA MET A 399 -20.14 1.31 -18.20
C MET A 399 -19.12 1.59 -17.10
N SER A 400 -19.47 1.41 -15.83
CA SER A 400 -18.54 1.54 -14.72
C SER A 400 -17.46 0.45 -14.74
N PHE A 401 -17.81 -0.79 -15.11
CA PHE A 401 -16.84 -1.88 -15.23
C PHE A 401 -15.94 -1.70 -16.45
N TYR A 402 -16.48 -1.23 -17.57
CA TYR A 402 -15.65 -0.88 -18.73
C TYR A 402 -14.67 0.25 -18.42
N ALA A 403 -15.13 1.32 -17.75
CA ALA A 403 -14.26 2.41 -17.30
C ALA A 403 -13.16 1.90 -16.34
N ALA A 404 -13.53 1.07 -15.36
CA ALA A 404 -12.59 0.46 -14.44
C ALA A 404 -11.53 -0.39 -15.16
N GLY A 405 -11.95 -1.23 -16.11
CA GLY A 405 -11.05 -2.02 -16.95
C GLY A 405 -10.09 -1.17 -17.77
N ILE A 406 -10.55 -0.05 -18.34
CA ILE A 406 -9.71 0.89 -19.09
C ILE A 406 -8.66 1.53 -18.16
N PHE A 407 -9.04 2.02 -16.98
CA PHE A 407 -8.09 2.65 -16.05
C PHE A 407 -7.01 1.67 -15.58
N ILE A 408 -7.38 0.41 -15.27
CA ILE A 408 -6.43 -0.63 -14.86
C ILE A 408 -5.54 -1.06 -16.05
N PHE A 409 -6.09 -1.14 -17.27
CA PHE A 409 -5.28 -1.48 -18.44
C PHE A 409 -4.27 -0.37 -18.76
N LEU A 410 -4.71 0.89 -18.77
CA LEU A 410 -3.85 2.05 -18.97
C LEU A 410 -2.75 2.12 -17.90
N SER A 411 -3.06 1.75 -16.65
CA SER A 411 -2.05 1.71 -15.59
C SER A 411 -0.94 0.68 -15.87
N ALA A 412 -1.28 -0.48 -16.42
CA ALA A 412 -0.30 -1.49 -16.82
C ALA A 412 0.55 -1.01 -18.01
N VAL A 413 -0.05 -0.32 -18.98
CA VAL A 413 0.67 0.28 -20.11
C VAL A 413 1.64 1.36 -19.65
N VAL A 414 1.26 2.21 -18.69
CA VAL A 414 2.14 3.23 -18.11
C VAL A 414 3.41 2.61 -17.51
N LEU A 415 3.33 1.42 -16.91
CA LEU A 415 4.50 0.72 -16.37
C LEU A 415 5.50 0.28 -17.45
N LEU A 416 5.11 0.16 -18.72
CA LEU A 416 6.04 -0.12 -19.82
C LEU A 416 7.04 1.02 -20.06
N LEU A 417 6.75 2.23 -19.59
CA LEU A 417 7.65 3.38 -19.68
C LEU A 417 8.87 3.24 -18.76
N ASN A 418 8.85 2.29 -17.82
CA ASN A 418 10.00 2.01 -16.97
C ASN A 418 11.05 1.17 -17.74
N PRO A 419 12.30 1.64 -17.86
CA PRO A 419 13.31 0.94 -18.64
C PRO A 419 13.59 -0.46 -18.07
N CYS A 420 13.63 -1.47 -18.95
CA CYS A 420 13.92 -2.86 -18.59
C CYS A 420 15.22 -3.07 -17.79
N SER A 421 16.16 -2.11 -17.80
CA SER A 421 17.50 -2.25 -17.23
C SER A 421 17.57 -2.15 -15.71
N THR A 422 16.54 -1.65 -15.01
CA THR A 422 16.55 -1.51 -13.54
C THR A 422 16.54 -2.86 -12.80
N THR A 423 16.25 -3.97 -13.49
CA THR A 423 16.22 -5.33 -12.91
C THR A 423 17.58 -6.03 -12.88
N ARG A 424 18.60 -5.54 -13.58
CA ARG A 424 19.94 -6.18 -13.59
C ARG A 424 20.91 -5.68 -12.51
N GLY A 425 20.55 -4.63 -11.75
CA GLY A 425 21.46 -3.99 -10.80
C GLY A 425 21.64 -4.68 -9.44
N SER A 426 20.76 -5.63 -9.06
CA SER A 426 20.81 -6.25 -7.73
C SER A 426 21.54 -7.61 -7.67
N SER A 427 21.82 -8.24 -8.82
CA SER A 427 22.52 -9.54 -8.87
C SER A 427 24.04 -9.41 -9.02
N SER A 428 24.57 -8.25 -9.41
CA SER A 428 26.02 -8.03 -9.57
C SER A 428 26.71 -7.41 -8.34
N LEU A 429 25.96 -6.96 -7.33
CA LEU A 429 26.53 -6.36 -6.11
C LEU A 429 26.79 -7.38 -4.98
N SER A 430 26.36 -8.62 -5.13
CA SER A 430 26.55 -9.70 -4.14
C SER A 430 27.76 -10.59 -4.39
N SER A 431 28.49 -10.42 -5.50
CA SER A 431 29.68 -11.23 -5.82
C SER A 431 31.03 -10.52 -5.62
N ASN A 432 31.06 -9.25 -5.21
CA ASN A 432 32.32 -8.51 -5.03
C ASN A 432 32.50 -8.04 -3.58
N THR A 433 32.82 -8.99 -2.71
CA THR A 433 33.48 -8.81 -1.40
C THR A 433 33.97 -10.22 -1.04
N SER A 434 35.25 -10.57 -0.93
CA SER A 434 36.49 -9.83 -0.79
C SER A 434 37.62 -10.86 -0.81
N GLU A 435 38.54 -10.82 -1.78
CA GLU A 435 39.90 -11.35 -1.61
C GLU A 435 40.84 -10.16 -1.58
N THR A 436 41.19 -9.75 -0.37
CA THR A 436 42.22 -8.75 -0.11
C THR A 436 43.57 -9.47 -0.22
N ASN A 437 44.30 -9.27 -1.32
CA ASN A 437 45.68 -9.73 -1.43
C ASN A 437 46.65 -8.59 -1.11
N GLN A 438 47.78 -8.93 -0.51
CA GLN A 438 48.59 -8.10 0.40
C GLN A 438 49.37 -6.90 -0.19
N ASN A 439 49.17 -6.52 -1.45
CA ASN A 439 49.95 -5.44 -2.07
C ASN A 439 49.02 -4.33 -2.60
N GLY A 440 49.01 -3.19 -1.91
CA GLY A 440 48.14 -2.05 -2.16
C GLY A 440 48.38 -1.35 -3.51
N ILE A 441 47.71 -1.83 -4.56
CA ILE A 441 47.54 -1.10 -5.83
C ILE A 441 46.09 -1.28 -6.31
N LYS A 442 45.33 -0.18 -6.37
CA LYS A 442 44.00 -0.14 -6.98
C LYS A 442 44.14 0.02 -8.50
N ILE A 443 43.81 -1.02 -9.26
CA ILE A 443 43.61 -0.90 -10.71
C ILE A 443 42.13 -0.55 -10.96
N VAL A 444 41.87 0.67 -11.41
CA VAL A 444 40.56 1.10 -11.92
C VAL A 444 40.47 0.66 -13.37
N ALA A 445 39.74 -0.41 -13.66
CA ALA A 445 39.46 -0.85 -15.02
C ALA A 445 38.28 -0.06 -15.60
N PHE A 446 38.56 0.95 -16.43
CA PHE A 446 37.59 1.53 -17.36
C PHE A 446 37.45 0.58 -18.56
N ARG A 447 36.27 -0.05 -18.71
CA ARG A 447 35.92 -0.79 -19.93
C ARG A 447 34.97 0.06 -20.76
N ASN A 448 35.49 0.59 -21.87
CA ASN A 448 34.73 1.30 -22.88
C ASN A 448 34.78 0.52 -24.20
N LEU A 449 33.67 0.59 -24.95
CA LEU A 449 33.46 0.23 -26.35
C LEU A 449 33.26 -1.26 -26.73
N GLY A 450 32.18 -1.48 -27.50
CA GLY A 450 31.89 -2.71 -28.22
C GLY A 450 30.45 -2.77 -28.73
N ARG A 451 30.13 -2.03 -29.80
CA ARG A 451 29.03 -2.39 -30.73
C ARG A 451 29.50 -2.16 -32.16
N GLU A 452 29.33 -3.22 -32.94
CA GLU A 452 29.84 -3.50 -34.28
C GLU A 452 29.19 -2.65 -35.38
N THR A 453 29.90 -2.47 -36.50
CA THR A 453 29.48 -2.94 -37.85
C THR A 453 30.52 -2.58 -38.90
N GLY A 454 30.90 -3.54 -39.75
CA GLY A 454 31.71 -3.30 -40.94
C GLY A 454 32.57 -4.50 -41.39
N ARG A 455 31.98 -5.40 -42.17
CA ARG A 455 32.66 -6.42 -43.01
C ARG A 455 33.76 -5.80 -43.88
N ILE A 456 34.84 -6.55 -44.16
CA ILE A 456 35.27 -7.00 -45.51
C ILE A 456 36.44 -8.02 -45.37
N ASP A 457 36.31 -9.07 -46.17
CA ASP A 457 37.22 -10.14 -46.59
C ASP A 457 38.72 -9.84 -46.73
N LEU A 458 39.60 -10.81 -46.39
CA LEU A 458 40.17 -11.77 -47.34
C LEU A 458 41.20 -12.71 -46.66
N SER A 459 41.08 -13.97 -47.05
CA SER A 459 41.95 -15.11 -46.82
C SER A 459 43.44 -14.92 -47.16
N GLY A 460 44.29 -15.62 -46.41
CA GLY A 460 45.23 -16.55 -47.04
C GLY A 460 46.71 -16.17 -47.10
N GLN A 461 47.52 -17.10 -46.58
CA GLN A 461 48.84 -17.54 -47.06
C GLN A 461 50.14 -16.89 -46.53
N ILE A 462 50.89 -17.77 -45.82
CA ILE A 462 52.25 -18.28 -46.17
C ILE A 462 53.49 -17.75 -45.40
N ASN A 463 54.20 -18.75 -44.81
CA ASN A 463 55.65 -18.96 -44.57
C ASN A 463 56.44 -18.05 -43.61
N LEU A 464 57.00 -18.62 -42.52
CA LEU A 464 58.27 -19.39 -42.33
C LEU A 464 59.43 -18.47 -41.97
N GLY A 465 60.14 -18.82 -40.90
CA GLY A 465 61.54 -18.42 -40.73
C GLY A 465 61.99 -18.25 -39.28
N PHE A 466 62.35 -19.38 -38.67
CA PHE A 466 63.24 -19.59 -37.51
C PHE A 466 62.97 -18.89 -36.16
#